data_AF-A0A2U0SZQ9-F1
#
_entry.id   AF-A0A2U0SZQ9-F1
#
_cell.length_a   1.000
_cell.length_b   1.000
_cell.length_c   1.000
_cell.angle_alpha   90.00
_cell.angle_beta   90.00
_cell.angle_gamma   90.00
#
_symmetry.space_group_name_H-M   'P 1'
#
loop_
_entity.id
_entity.type
_entity.pdbx_description
1 polymer ?
#
loop_
_entity_poly.entity_id
_entity_poly.type
_entity_poly.pdbx_seq_one_letter_code
_entity_poly.pdbx_strand_id
1 'polypeptide(L)'
;MKKIIEAAPVIRDAQGWYEHPDLPPFDEGDAAKFKEWIDVQGLEVQRVWMDGDAPDLAERYLEGDGDPSALVDWQPTAPGPGWFLLALYDEENDGPVAWFARRASAAQ
;
A
#
# COMPACT_ATOMS: atom_id res chain seq x y z
N MET A 1 13.13 -10.76 -19.78
CA MET A 1 12.23 -9.59 -19.83
C MET A 1 11.85 -9.28 -18.39
N LYS A 2 12.09 -8.07 -17.88
CA LYS A 2 11.59 -7.69 -16.54
C LYS A 2 10.07 -7.58 -16.65
N LYS A 3 9.33 -8.29 -15.79
CA LYS A 3 7.87 -8.16 -15.72
C LYS A 3 7.54 -6.76 -15.21
N ILE A 4 6.67 -6.07 -15.93
CA ILE A 4 6.22 -4.74 -15.59
C ILE A 4 4.93 -4.92 -14.77
N ILE A 5 4.93 -4.45 -13.52
CA ILE A 5 3.86 -4.68 -12.55
C ILE A 5 2.61 -3.87 -12.91
N GLU A 6 1.48 -4.52 -13.15
CA GLU A 6 0.21 -3.88 -13.52
C GLU A 6 -0.81 -4.06 -12.39
N ALA A 7 -1.93 -3.34 -12.44
CA ALA A 7 -3.00 -3.52 -11.47
C ALA A 7 -3.47 -4.99 -11.40
N ALA A 8 -3.51 -5.55 -10.20
CA ALA A 8 -4.04 -6.90 -9.93
C ALA A 8 -5.29 -6.85 -9.03
N PRO A 9 -6.10 -7.93 -9.02
CA PRO A 9 -7.17 -8.07 -8.04
C PRO A 9 -6.63 -7.98 -6.61
N VAL A 10 -7.23 -7.10 -5.81
CA VAL A 10 -6.87 -6.95 -4.40
C VAL A 10 -7.59 -8.04 -3.59
N ILE A 11 -6.84 -9.08 -3.23
CA ILE A 11 -7.31 -10.19 -2.39
C ILE A 11 -6.58 -10.09 -1.06
N ARG A 12 -7.28 -9.61 -0.04
CA ARG A 12 -6.73 -9.46 1.31
C ARG A 12 -6.69 -10.79 2.04
N ASP A 13 -5.76 -10.89 2.98
CA ASP A 13 -5.73 -12.01 3.92
C ASP A 13 -6.80 -11.88 5.01
N ALA A 14 -6.82 -12.84 5.93
CA ALA A 14 -7.80 -12.88 7.03
C ALA A 14 -7.65 -11.72 8.03
N GLN A 15 -6.51 -11.04 8.05
CA GLN A 15 -6.26 -9.88 8.89
C GLN A 15 -6.49 -8.56 8.14
N GLY A 16 -6.80 -8.59 6.84
CA GLY A 16 -7.03 -7.39 6.04
C GLY A 16 -5.77 -6.85 5.36
N TRP A 17 -4.64 -7.53 5.50
CA TRP A 17 -3.40 -7.16 4.81
C TRP A 17 -3.44 -7.55 3.35
N TYR A 18 -2.62 -6.86 2.55
CA TYR A 18 -2.48 -7.15 1.13
C TYR A 18 -1.05 -6.91 0.68
N GLU A 19 -0.55 -7.83 -0.13
CA GLU A 19 0.68 -7.64 -0.88
C GLU A 19 0.42 -7.99 -2.34
N HIS A 20 0.85 -7.12 -3.24
CA HIS A 20 0.70 -7.37 -4.66
C HIS A 20 1.56 -8.57 -5.08
N PRO A 21 1.02 -9.54 -5.84
CA PRO A 21 1.72 -10.80 -6.14
C PRO A 21 3.00 -10.65 -6.97
N ASP A 22 3.14 -9.53 -7.69
CA ASP A 22 4.34 -9.15 -8.44
C ASP A 22 5.24 -8.15 -7.71
N LEU A 23 4.93 -7.79 -6.46
CA LEU A 23 5.81 -6.99 -5.62
C LEU A 23 6.98 -7.88 -5.16
N PRO A 24 8.24 -7.49 -5.39
CA PRO A 24 9.37 -8.19 -4.78
C PRO A 24 9.32 -8.13 -3.25
N PRO A 25 9.81 -9.15 -2.54
CA PRO A 25 9.94 -9.09 -1.09
C PRO A 25 11.03 -8.07 -0.73
N PHE A 26 10.62 -6.94 -0.16
CA PHE A 26 11.52 -5.93 0.37
C PHE A 26 11.45 -5.96 1.89
N ASP A 27 12.61 -5.99 2.53
CA ASP A 27 12.72 -5.95 3.99
C ASP A 27 12.93 -4.52 4.51
N GLU A 28 12.78 -4.37 5.82
CA GLU A 28 13.10 -3.15 6.54
C GLU A 28 14.60 -2.82 6.39
N GLY A 29 14.91 -1.84 5.53
CA GLY A 29 16.28 -1.49 5.11
C GLY A 29 16.49 -1.49 3.60
N ASP A 30 15.57 -2.08 2.83
CA ASP A 30 15.64 -2.13 1.37
C ASP A 30 15.03 -0.90 0.68
N ALA A 31 14.84 0.21 1.40
CA ALA A 31 14.30 1.45 0.86
C ALA A 31 15.01 1.93 -0.43
N ALA A 32 16.33 1.76 -0.52
CA ALA A 32 17.09 2.08 -1.73
C ALA A 32 16.76 1.15 -2.91
N LYS A 33 16.66 -0.18 -2.65
CA LYS A 33 16.30 -1.17 -3.67
C LYS A 33 14.85 -0.99 -4.13
N PHE A 34 13.96 -0.68 -3.19
CA PHE A 34 12.56 -0.37 -3.46
C PHE A 34 12.44 0.85 -4.38
N LYS A 35 13.17 1.93 -4.06
CA LYS A 35 13.21 3.14 -4.90
C LYS A 35 13.78 2.86 -6.29
N GLU A 36 14.84 2.08 -6.41
CA GLU A 36 15.40 1.68 -7.71
C GLU A 36 14.39 0.84 -8.51
N TRP A 37 13.69 -0.07 -7.84
CA TRP A 37 12.66 -0.88 -8.47
C TRP A 37 11.49 -0.02 -8.98
N ILE A 38 11.01 0.96 -8.20
CA ILE A 38 9.98 1.93 -8.64
C ILE A 38 10.42 2.62 -9.94
N ASP A 39 11.66 3.09 -9.99
CA ASP A 39 12.21 3.81 -11.15
C ASP A 39 12.28 2.89 -12.38
N VAL A 40 12.80 1.67 -12.21
CA VAL A 40 12.85 0.64 -13.26
C VAL A 40 11.45 0.26 -13.75
N GLN A 41 10.46 0.25 -12.87
CA GLN A 41 9.05 -0.04 -13.21
C GLN A 41 8.33 1.18 -13.82
N GLY A 42 8.94 2.37 -13.79
CA GLY A 42 8.31 3.61 -14.23
C GLY A 42 7.05 3.93 -13.44
N LEU A 43 7.14 3.84 -12.10
CA LEU A 43 6.01 4.07 -11.20
C LEU A 43 6.15 5.37 -10.41
N GLU A 44 5.02 5.95 -10.06
CA GLU A 44 4.89 6.88 -8.95
C GLU A 44 4.21 6.13 -7.81
N VAL A 45 4.72 6.27 -6.58
CA VAL A 45 4.17 5.63 -5.38
C VAL A 45 3.72 6.69 -4.39
N GLN A 46 2.53 6.49 -3.81
CA GLN A 46 1.98 7.32 -2.74
C GLN A 46 1.45 6.46 -1.60
N ARG A 47 1.59 6.99 -0.39
CA ARG A 47 1.12 6.36 0.85
C ARG A 47 -0.16 7.05 1.31
N VAL A 48 -1.16 6.26 1.65
CA VAL A 48 -2.42 6.70 2.23
C VAL A 48 -2.50 6.06 3.60
N TRP A 49 -2.41 6.89 4.64
CA TRP A 49 -2.49 6.45 6.03
C TRP A 49 -3.95 6.32 6.43
N MET A 50 -4.26 5.27 7.20
CA MET A 50 -5.63 5.01 7.67
C MET A 50 -6.19 6.16 8.50
N ASP A 51 -5.37 6.80 9.34
CA ASP A 51 -5.77 7.98 10.13
C ASP A 51 -6.31 9.13 9.28
N GLY A 52 -5.68 9.41 8.14
CA GLY A 52 -6.09 10.47 7.24
C GLY A 52 -7.25 10.11 6.30
N ASP A 53 -7.45 8.81 6.04
CA ASP A 53 -8.44 8.31 5.07
C ASP A 53 -9.73 7.83 5.73
N ALA A 54 -9.63 7.20 6.90
CA ALA A 54 -10.74 6.63 7.66
C ALA A 54 -10.51 6.83 9.17
N PRO A 55 -10.63 8.07 9.68
CA PRO A 55 -10.30 8.40 11.07
C PRO A 55 -11.12 7.59 12.10
N ASP A 56 -12.40 7.31 11.83
CA ASP A 56 -13.23 6.48 12.73
C ASP A 56 -12.72 5.04 12.85
N LEU A 57 -12.15 4.49 11.76
CA LEU A 57 -11.57 3.15 11.80
C LEU A 57 -10.17 3.19 12.43
N ALA A 58 -9.40 4.25 12.22
CA ALA A 58 -8.10 4.43 12.86
C ALA A 58 -8.26 4.52 14.39
N GLU A 59 -9.25 5.28 14.88
CA GLU A 59 -9.59 5.33 16.31
C GLU A 59 -9.92 3.92 16.84
N ARG A 60 -10.78 3.17 16.13
CA ARG A 60 -11.10 1.79 16.51
C ARG A 60 -9.87 0.87 16.53
N TYR A 61 -8.96 1.01 15.57
CA TYR A 61 -7.73 0.24 15.51
C TYR A 61 -6.85 0.51 16.74
N LEU A 62 -6.72 1.77 17.12
CA LEU A 62 -5.96 2.19 18.31
C LEU A 62 -6.63 1.74 19.62
N GLU A 63 -7.95 1.93 19.75
CA GLU A 63 -8.71 1.48 20.92
C GLU A 63 -8.73 -0.05 21.08
N GLY A 64 -8.66 -0.75 19.95
CA GLY A 64 -8.61 -2.21 19.88
C GLY A 64 -7.22 -2.83 20.08
N ASP A 65 -6.19 -2.04 20.41
CA ASP A 65 -4.80 -2.51 20.56
C ASP A 65 -4.27 -3.20 19.28
N GLY A 66 -4.59 -2.64 18.12
CA GLY A 66 -4.23 -3.21 16.81
C GLY A 66 -5.21 -4.28 16.31
N ASP A 67 -6.48 -4.20 16.71
CA ASP A 67 -7.48 -5.18 16.27
C ASP A 67 -7.66 -5.16 14.74
N PRO A 68 -7.49 -6.30 14.04
CA PRO A 68 -7.50 -6.35 12.59
C PRO A 68 -8.91 -6.16 11.99
N SER A 69 -10.00 -6.11 12.78
CA SER A 69 -11.34 -5.88 12.20
C SER A 69 -11.45 -4.49 11.57
N ALA A 70 -10.86 -3.46 12.19
CA ALA A 70 -10.82 -2.12 11.63
C ALA A 70 -10.10 -2.08 10.29
N LEU A 71 -9.03 -2.88 10.16
CA LEU A 71 -8.23 -3.02 8.95
C LEU A 71 -8.96 -3.79 7.84
N VAL A 72 -9.67 -4.86 8.20
CA VAL A 72 -10.54 -5.61 7.29
C VAL A 72 -11.65 -4.71 6.74
N ASP A 73 -12.24 -3.86 7.58
CA ASP A 73 -13.29 -2.91 7.19
C ASP A 73 -12.76 -1.73 6.34
N TRP A 74 -11.49 -1.36 6.51
CA TRP A 74 -10.92 -0.22 5.84
C TRP A 74 -10.76 -0.45 4.33
N GLN A 75 -11.36 0.40 3.50
CA GLN A 75 -11.18 0.41 2.06
C GLN A 75 -10.40 1.67 1.65
N PRO A 76 -9.06 1.60 1.48
CA PRO A 76 -8.24 2.76 1.25
C PRO A 76 -8.65 3.52 0.00
N THR A 77 -8.83 4.84 0.12
CA THR A 77 -9.15 5.69 -1.02
C THR A 77 -7.92 5.90 -1.90
N ALA A 78 -8.01 5.53 -3.17
CA ALA A 78 -6.94 5.80 -4.12
C ALA A 78 -6.72 7.33 -4.28
N PRO A 79 -5.47 7.83 -4.38
CA PRO A 79 -5.19 9.26 -4.51
C PRO A 79 -5.73 9.92 -5.79
N GLY A 80 -6.22 9.13 -6.75
CA GLY A 80 -6.77 9.62 -8.00
C GLY A 80 -6.93 8.52 -9.05
N PRO A 81 -7.18 8.88 -10.32
CA PRO A 81 -7.30 7.92 -11.41
C PRO A 81 -5.97 7.25 -11.74
N GLY A 82 -6.02 5.96 -12.08
CA GLY A 82 -4.85 5.18 -12.53
C GLY A 82 -3.95 4.66 -11.41
N TRP A 83 -4.30 4.93 -10.15
CA TRP A 83 -3.64 4.34 -8.99
C TRP A 83 -4.22 2.95 -8.70
N PHE A 84 -3.33 1.99 -8.40
CA PHE A 84 -3.67 0.65 -7.96
C PHE A 84 -2.89 0.32 -6.68
N LEU A 85 -3.44 -0.60 -5.87
CA LEU A 85 -2.85 -0.96 -4.59
C LEU A 85 -1.63 -1.88 -4.80
N LEU A 86 -0.49 -1.50 -4.23
CA LEU A 86 0.73 -2.31 -4.16
C LEU A 86 0.79 -3.14 -2.88
N ALA A 87 0.50 -2.52 -1.75
CA ALA A 87 0.59 -3.19 -0.47
C ALA A 87 -0.28 -2.46 0.57
N LEU A 88 -0.65 -3.18 1.60
CA LEU A 88 -1.32 -2.68 2.78
C LEU A 88 -0.69 -3.42 3.96
N TYR A 89 -0.04 -2.67 4.86
CA TYR A 89 0.66 -3.19 6.04
C TYR A 89 0.61 -2.18 7.20
N ASP A 90 0.97 -2.64 8.39
CA ASP A 90 1.15 -1.80 9.57
C ASP A 90 2.59 -1.29 9.57
N GLU A 91 2.80 0.02 9.68
CA GLU A 91 4.10 0.52 10.12
C GLU A 91 4.04 0.60 11.64
N GLU A 92 4.89 -0.17 12.35
CA GLU A 92 4.85 -0.39 13.82
C GLU A 92 4.58 0.85 14.68
N ASN A 93 4.98 2.04 14.21
CA ASN A 93 4.89 3.28 14.97
C ASN A 93 3.89 4.31 14.39
N ASP A 94 3.39 4.10 13.17
CA ASP A 94 2.55 5.07 12.46
C ASP A 94 1.17 4.47 12.09
N GLY A 95 1.01 3.16 12.24
CA GLY A 95 -0.24 2.44 12.04
C GLY A 95 -0.43 1.96 10.59
N PRO A 96 -1.66 1.55 10.23
CA PRO A 96 -1.94 0.95 8.94
C PRO A 96 -1.79 1.94 7.78
N VAL A 97 -1.09 1.49 6.74
CA VAL A 97 -0.79 2.29 5.55
C VAL A 97 -1.07 1.51 4.28
N ALA A 98 -1.70 2.17 3.32
CA ALA A 98 -1.94 1.66 1.98
C ALA A 98 -0.97 2.32 0.99
N TRP A 99 -0.23 1.49 0.27
CA TRP A 99 0.72 1.90 -0.74
C TRP A 99 0.07 1.78 -2.10
N PHE A 100 -0.13 2.92 -2.75
CA PHE A 100 -0.66 2.98 -4.10
C PHE A 100 0.47 3.25 -5.09
N ALA A 101 0.39 2.64 -6.27
CA ALA A 101 1.22 2.99 -7.41
C ALA A 101 0.38 3.38 -8.62
N ARG A 102 0.94 4.28 -9.43
CA ARG A 102 0.46 4.53 -10.79
C ARG A 102 1.64 4.52 -11.74
N ARG A 103 1.37 4.42 -13.04
CA ARG A 103 2.38 4.70 -14.06
C ARG A 103 2.83 6.14 -13.95
N ALA A 104 4.13 6.34 -13.82
CA ALA A 104 4.73 7.64 -14.02
C ALA A 104 4.35 8.08 -15.42
N SER A 105 3.64 9.21 -15.52
CA SER A 105 3.49 9.84 -16.82
C SER A 105 4.90 10.16 -17.27
N ALA A 106 5.33 9.62 -18.42
CA ALA A 106 6.63 9.99 -18.97
C ALA A 106 6.67 11.52 -19.00
N ALA A 107 7.55 12.12 -18.20
CA ALA A 107 7.78 13.55 -18.26
C ALA A 107 8.16 13.84 -19.71
N GLN A 108 7.24 14.47 -20.42
CA GLN A 108 7.35 14.76 -21.85
C GLN A 108 8.40 15.84 -22.09
#